data_AF-A0A4S1H4A1-F1
#
_entry.id   AF-A0A4S1H4A1-F1
#
_cell.length_a   1.000
_cell.length_b   1.000
_cell.length_c   1.000
_cell.angle_alpha   90.00
_cell.angle_beta   90.00
_cell.angle_gamma   90.00
#
_symmetry.space_group_name_H-M   'P 1'
#
loop_
_entity.id
_entity.type
_entity.pdbx_description
1 polymer ?
#
loop_
_entity_poly.entity_id
_entity_poly.type
_entity_poly.pdbx_seq_one_letter_code
_entity_poly.pdbx_strand_id
1 'polypeptide(L)'
;MQKRADQLLVVEELRERLERIGGGPERLHETLPFGVDAIDHHLPGGGLKLGCLHELSGGGNGAADGAAAALFAAGVAARIAGKVLWCVTRQDLFMPGLTQAGLSQNRLIIVECRDEKGVLDCFEEGLRCNGFGAVMGEVAKLPMNASRRLQLAAETSGVTGIAIRRFRRPADAALFGEPTAAVTRWRISVRPSSPLPVPGVGRSRWFLELLRCRGGESAEFEVEACDAKGRLAVPADMADGSFPASVGTERAAG
;
A
#
# COMPACT_ATOMS: atom_id res chain seq x y z
N MET A 1 29.49 -7.49 16.19
CA MET A 1 28.68 -7.17 15.00
C MET A 1 28.27 -8.44 14.23
N GLN A 2 29.18 -9.36 13.91
CA GLN A 2 28.90 -10.60 13.18
C GLN A 2 27.73 -11.45 13.73
N LYS A 3 27.72 -11.76 15.03
CA LYS A 3 26.66 -12.57 15.68
C LYS A 3 25.23 -12.02 15.51
N ARG A 4 25.06 -10.69 15.40
CA ARG A 4 23.75 -10.05 15.27
C ARG A 4 23.25 -10.09 13.83
N ALA A 5 24.17 -10.03 12.86
CA ALA A 5 23.87 -10.25 11.45
C ALA A 5 23.51 -11.72 11.18
N ASP A 6 24.23 -12.66 11.79
CA ASP A 6 23.94 -14.10 11.68
C ASP A 6 22.57 -14.46 12.29
N GLN A 7 22.21 -13.85 13.42
CA GLN A 7 20.87 -14.04 14.02
C GLN A 7 19.74 -13.46 13.15
N LEU A 8 19.96 -12.32 12.49
CA LEU A 8 18.97 -11.75 11.57
C LEU A 8 18.77 -12.63 10.34
N LEU A 9 19.84 -13.23 9.81
CA LEU A 9 19.79 -14.18 8.70
C LEU A 9 19.01 -15.45 9.06
N VAL A 10 19.24 -16.02 10.25
CA VAL A 10 18.53 -17.23 10.71
C VAL A 10 17.03 -16.96 10.92
N VAL A 11 16.66 -15.81 11.48
CA VAL A 11 15.25 -15.42 11.64
C VAL A 11 14.58 -15.24 10.28
N GLU A 12 15.30 -14.68 9.30
CA GLU A 12 14.78 -14.46 7.96
C GLU A 12 14.59 -15.79 7.19
N GLU A 13 15.54 -16.71 7.30
CA GLU A 13 15.43 -18.05 6.71
C GLU A 13 14.21 -18.82 7.27
N LEU A 14 13.97 -18.69 8.58
CA LEU A 14 12.81 -19.30 9.24
C LEU A 14 11.49 -18.70 8.75
N ARG A 15 11.44 -17.38 8.49
CA ARG A 15 10.27 -16.71 7.90
C ARG A 15 10.02 -17.16 6.47
N GLU A 16 11.06 -17.23 5.64
CA GLU A 16 10.94 -17.72 4.26
C GLU A 16 10.46 -19.18 4.20
N ARG A 17 10.81 -19.99 5.20
CA ARG A 17 10.37 -21.38 5.30
C ARG A 17 8.90 -21.49 5.69
N LEU A 18 8.41 -20.59 6.54
CA LEU A 18 6.97 -20.50 6.88
C LEU A 18 6.13 -20.04 5.69
N GLU A 19 6.61 -19.03 4.94
CA GLU A 19 5.91 -18.53 3.74
C GLU A 19 5.76 -19.60 2.65
N ARG A 20 6.73 -20.52 2.53
CA ARG A 20 6.70 -21.64 1.57
C ARG A 20 5.65 -22.70 1.90
N ILE A 21 5.31 -22.86 3.18
CA ILE A 21 4.40 -23.92 3.66
C ILE A 21 2.93 -23.46 3.59
N GLY A 22 2.67 -22.14 3.61
CA GLY A 22 1.30 -21.58 3.63
C GLY A 22 0.62 -21.34 2.28
N GLY A 23 1.22 -21.72 1.14
CA GLY A 23 0.78 -21.26 -0.18
C GLY A 23 -0.10 -22.22 -0.98
N GLY A 24 -1.32 -22.54 -0.51
CA GLY A 24 -2.34 -23.27 -1.28
C GLY A 24 -3.31 -22.37 -2.08
N PRO A 25 -4.19 -22.96 -2.94
CA PRO A 25 -5.11 -22.24 -3.85
C PRO A 25 -6.31 -21.54 -3.17
N GLU A 26 -6.32 -21.37 -1.84
CA GLU A 26 -7.40 -20.72 -1.08
C GLU A 26 -7.43 -19.18 -1.22
N ARG A 27 -6.45 -18.58 -1.90
CA ARG A 27 -6.22 -17.11 -1.94
C ARG A 27 -7.29 -16.29 -2.64
N LEU A 28 -8.26 -16.89 -3.33
CA LEU A 28 -9.14 -16.16 -4.26
C LEU A 28 -10.12 -15.17 -3.58
N HIS A 29 -10.32 -15.25 -2.26
CA HIS A 29 -11.32 -14.43 -1.56
C HIS A 29 -10.91 -13.99 -0.14
N GLU A 30 -9.61 -13.99 0.17
CA GLU A 30 -9.14 -13.57 1.50
C GLU A 30 -9.13 -12.04 1.64
N THR A 31 -9.45 -11.54 2.82
CA THR A 31 -9.23 -10.14 3.22
C THR A 31 -8.00 -10.06 4.11
N LEU A 32 -7.28 -8.95 4.02
CA LEU A 32 -6.16 -8.60 4.88
C LEU A 32 -6.59 -7.48 5.83
N PRO A 33 -6.94 -7.79 7.09
CA PRO A 33 -7.29 -6.78 8.08
C PRO A 33 -6.11 -5.84 8.31
N PHE A 34 -6.34 -4.55 8.51
CA PHE A 34 -5.31 -3.60 8.92
C PHE A 34 -4.90 -3.82 10.38
N GLY A 35 -5.77 -4.40 11.21
CA GLY A 35 -5.58 -4.51 12.66
C GLY A 35 -5.92 -3.22 13.39
N VAL A 36 -6.76 -2.38 12.76
CA VAL A 36 -7.30 -1.14 13.30
C VAL A 36 -8.80 -1.23 13.11
N ASP A 37 -9.53 -1.45 14.21
CA ASP A 37 -10.95 -1.80 14.16
C ASP A 37 -11.77 -0.81 13.35
N ALA A 38 -11.51 0.49 13.47
CA ALA A 38 -12.22 1.51 12.71
C ALA A 38 -12.05 1.38 11.19
N ILE A 39 -10.87 0.96 10.72
CA ILE A 39 -10.62 0.73 9.29
C ILE A 39 -11.28 -0.58 8.86
N ASP A 40 -11.08 -1.63 9.66
CA ASP A 40 -11.50 -2.98 9.31
C ASP A 40 -13.03 -3.12 9.26
N HIS A 41 -13.76 -2.47 10.17
CA HIS A 41 -15.23 -2.42 10.13
C HIS A 41 -15.78 -1.68 8.90
N HIS A 42 -15.04 -0.71 8.38
CA HIS A 42 -15.47 0.08 7.23
C HIS A 42 -15.21 -0.63 5.89
N LEU A 43 -14.31 -1.61 5.89
CA LEU A 43 -13.97 -2.39 4.72
C LEU A 43 -14.86 -3.64 4.63
N PRO A 44 -15.52 -3.88 3.47
CA PRO A 44 -16.30 -5.08 3.27
C PRO A 44 -15.47 -6.35 3.51
N GLY A 45 -15.92 -7.19 4.43
CA GLY A 45 -15.20 -8.41 4.81
C GLY A 45 -14.06 -8.20 5.81
N GLY A 46 -13.97 -7.04 6.48
CA GLY A 46 -13.08 -6.85 7.62
C GLY A 46 -11.63 -6.52 7.27
N GLY A 47 -11.34 -6.08 6.04
CA GLY A 47 -9.98 -5.79 5.61
C GLY A 47 -9.83 -5.50 4.12
N LEU A 48 -8.59 -5.27 3.69
CA LEU A 48 -8.26 -5.06 2.29
C LEU A 48 -8.43 -6.38 1.52
N LYS A 49 -9.36 -6.42 0.56
CA LYS A 49 -9.57 -7.60 -0.28
C LYS A 49 -8.28 -7.97 -1.04
N LEU A 50 -7.89 -9.24 -1.04
CA LEU A 50 -6.75 -9.75 -1.83
C LEU A 50 -7.21 -10.21 -3.22
N GLY A 51 -6.26 -10.38 -4.15
CA GLY A 51 -6.56 -10.79 -5.51
C GLY A 51 -7.33 -9.74 -6.32
N CYS A 52 -7.14 -8.46 -6.01
CA CYS A 52 -7.71 -7.37 -6.77
C CYS A 52 -6.76 -6.16 -6.85
N LEU A 53 -7.15 -5.17 -7.65
CA LEU A 53 -6.42 -3.92 -7.84
C LEU A 53 -6.86 -2.88 -6.80
N HIS A 54 -5.87 -2.29 -6.14
CA HIS A 54 -6.00 -1.12 -5.28
C HIS A 54 -5.20 0.04 -5.84
N GLU A 55 -5.69 1.26 -5.64
CA GLU A 55 -4.96 2.47 -5.98
C GLU A 55 -4.61 3.27 -4.73
N LEU A 56 -3.39 3.79 -4.71
CA LEU A 56 -2.88 4.63 -3.64
C LEU A 56 -2.31 5.92 -4.24
N SER A 57 -2.51 7.06 -3.58
CA SER A 57 -1.89 8.33 -3.94
C SER A 57 -1.41 9.04 -2.69
N GLY A 58 -0.32 9.80 -2.78
CA GLY A 58 -0.03 10.78 -1.74
C GLY A 58 -0.98 11.97 -1.81
N GLY A 59 -1.21 12.65 -0.68
CA GLY A 59 -1.93 13.92 -0.62
C GLY A 59 -1.00 15.14 -0.54
N GLY A 60 -1.47 16.30 -1.01
CA GLY A 60 -0.69 17.54 -1.05
C GLY A 60 0.63 17.37 -1.82
N ASN A 61 1.75 17.78 -1.21
CA ASN A 61 3.09 17.59 -1.79
C ASN A 61 3.45 16.11 -2.01
N GLY A 62 2.89 15.22 -1.17
CA GLY A 62 3.08 13.77 -1.28
C GLY A 62 2.53 13.18 -2.57
N ALA A 63 1.65 13.89 -3.30
CA ALA A 63 1.19 13.47 -4.61
C ALA A 63 2.34 13.38 -5.64
N ALA A 64 3.41 14.16 -5.46
CA ALA A 64 4.55 14.18 -6.37
C ALA A 64 5.67 13.20 -5.98
N ASP A 65 6.01 13.13 -4.69
CA ASP A 65 7.04 12.20 -4.21
C ASP A 65 6.51 10.77 -4.02
N GLY A 66 5.23 10.59 -3.70
CA GLY A 66 4.60 9.29 -3.49
C GLY A 66 5.08 8.53 -2.25
N ALA A 67 5.89 9.13 -1.38
CA ALA A 67 6.61 8.42 -0.32
C ALA A 67 5.68 7.77 0.70
N ALA A 68 4.66 8.50 1.18
CA ALA A 68 3.69 7.97 2.13
C ALA A 68 2.85 6.84 1.52
N ALA A 69 2.46 6.98 0.25
CA ALA A 69 1.71 5.94 -0.47
C ALA A 69 2.58 4.69 -0.71
N ALA A 70 3.85 4.86 -1.04
CA ALA A 70 4.82 3.76 -1.19
C ALA A 70 5.05 3.02 0.13
N LEU A 71 5.21 3.74 1.25
CA LEU A 71 5.37 3.10 2.57
C LEU A 71 4.09 2.40 3.04
N PHE A 72 2.91 2.95 2.73
CA PHE A 72 1.64 2.28 2.96
C PHE A 72 1.53 0.98 2.12
N ALA A 73 1.85 1.05 0.83
CA ALA A 73 1.89 -0.11 -0.07
C ALA A 73 2.86 -1.19 0.44
N ALA A 74 4.04 -0.78 0.89
CA ALA A 74 5.05 -1.66 1.45
C ALA A 74 4.57 -2.38 2.71
N GLY A 75 3.91 -1.67 3.63
CA GLY A 75 3.34 -2.28 4.83
C GLY A 75 2.21 -3.28 4.53
N VAL A 76 1.37 -2.99 3.54
CA VAL A 76 0.37 -3.94 3.04
C VAL A 76 1.07 -5.19 2.48
N ALA A 77 2.01 -5.02 1.57
CA ALA A 77 2.67 -6.16 0.91
C ALA A 77 3.59 -6.97 1.82
N ALA A 78 4.16 -6.35 2.86
CA ALA A 78 4.91 -7.04 3.91
C ALA A 78 4.08 -8.13 4.58
N ARG A 79 2.76 -7.95 4.65
CA ARG A 79 1.81 -8.83 5.32
C ARG A 79 1.14 -9.84 4.40
N ILE A 80 1.30 -9.70 3.09
CA ILE A 80 0.86 -10.68 2.10
C ILE A 80 2.00 -11.71 1.96
N ALA A 81 1.71 -13.00 1.87
CA ALA A 81 2.77 -14.01 1.67
C ALA A 81 3.31 -14.02 0.22
N GLY A 82 4.61 -14.28 0.05
CA GLY A 82 5.24 -14.47 -1.27
C GLY A 82 6.06 -13.27 -1.77
N LYS A 83 6.65 -13.39 -2.96
CA LYS A 83 7.49 -12.31 -3.52
C LYS A 83 6.63 -11.11 -3.95
N VAL A 84 7.25 -9.94 -3.97
CA VAL A 84 6.66 -8.66 -4.38
C VAL A 84 7.41 -8.14 -5.59
N LEU A 85 6.68 -7.86 -6.67
CA LEU A 85 7.23 -7.20 -7.85
C LEU A 85 6.89 -5.71 -7.80
N TRP A 86 7.87 -4.83 -7.98
CA TRP A 86 7.65 -3.38 -7.98
C TRP A 86 8.22 -2.76 -9.25
N CYS A 87 7.30 -2.34 -10.13
CA CYS A 87 7.60 -1.74 -11.41
C CYS A 87 7.68 -0.22 -11.27
N VAL A 88 8.83 0.37 -11.61
CA VAL A 88 9.10 1.80 -11.45
C VAL A 88 9.66 2.40 -12.73
N THR A 89 9.48 3.72 -12.92
CA THR A 89 10.21 4.49 -13.95
C THR A 89 11.42 5.26 -13.39
N ARG A 90 11.59 5.27 -12.06
CA ARG A 90 12.63 6.00 -11.35
C ARG A 90 13.27 5.09 -10.31
N GLN A 91 14.59 5.12 -10.22
CA GLN A 91 15.34 4.39 -9.21
C GLN A 91 15.45 5.19 -7.91
N ASP A 92 14.32 5.56 -7.30
CA ASP A 92 14.28 6.34 -6.07
C ASP A 92 13.58 5.64 -4.89
N LEU A 93 13.40 4.31 -5.00
CA LEU A 93 12.96 3.48 -3.88
C LEU A 93 14.02 3.42 -2.79
N PHE A 94 13.68 3.94 -1.62
CA PHE A 94 14.56 3.93 -0.45
C PHE A 94 14.34 2.67 0.40
N MET A 95 15.15 1.65 0.14
CA MET A 95 15.07 0.33 0.81
C MET A 95 15.01 0.37 2.34
N PRO A 96 15.78 1.21 3.06
CA PRO A 96 15.67 1.30 4.51
C PRO A 96 14.26 1.73 4.98
N GLY A 97 13.60 2.62 4.22
CA GLY A 97 12.22 3.02 4.50
C GLY A 97 11.23 1.87 4.30
N LEU A 98 11.38 1.10 3.21
CA LEU A 98 10.56 -0.07 2.94
C LEU A 98 10.73 -1.15 4.02
N THR A 99 11.96 -1.37 4.47
CA THR A 99 12.27 -2.31 5.57
C THR A 99 11.67 -1.84 6.89
N GLN A 100 11.71 -0.53 7.18
CA GLN A 100 11.04 0.04 8.35
C GLN A 100 9.52 -0.12 8.30
N ALA A 101 8.93 -0.13 7.11
CA ALA A 101 7.53 -0.47 6.88
C ALA A 101 7.27 -2.00 6.83
N GLY A 102 8.28 -2.83 7.10
CA GLY A 102 8.18 -4.28 7.19
C GLY A 102 8.42 -5.06 5.90
N LEU A 103 8.61 -4.39 4.76
CA LEU A 103 8.89 -5.08 3.50
C LEU A 103 10.37 -5.45 3.41
N SER A 104 10.65 -6.75 3.56
CA SER A 104 12.00 -7.31 3.47
C SER A 104 12.58 -7.17 2.07
N GLN A 105 13.87 -6.81 1.99
CA GLN A 105 14.62 -6.76 0.73
C GLN A 105 14.63 -8.10 -0.01
N ASN A 106 14.63 -9.22 0.72
CA ASN A 106 14.66 -10.55 0.11
C ASN A 106 13.36 -10.90 -0.62
N ARG A 107 12.27 -10.21 -0.29
CA ARG A 107 10.96 -10.43 -0.92
C ARG A 107 10.70 -9.51 -2.11
N LEU A 108 11.48 -8.44 -2.26
CA LEU A 108 11.25 -7.41 -3.27
C LEU A 108 12.08 -7.65 -4.53
N ILE A 109 11.41 -7.65 -5.68
CA ILE A 109 12.01 -7.60 -7.01
C ILE A 109 11.63 -6.27 -7.64
N ILE A 110 12.62 -5.44 -7.97
CA ILE A 110 12.40 -4.13 -8.59
C ILE A 110 12.62 -4.28 -10.09
N VAL A 111 11.65 -3.83 -10.88
CA VAL A 111 11.75 -3.75 -12.34
C VAL A 111 11.76 -2.28 -12.74
N GLU A 112 12.85 -1.86 -13.35
CA GLU A 112 12.95 -0.54 -13.94
C GLU A 112 12.43 -0.57 -15.38
N CYS A 113 11.47 0.30 -15.64
CA CYS A 113 10.84 0.46 -16.93
C CYS A 113 11.24 1.80 -17.54
N ARG A 114 11.39 1.85 -18.87
CA ARG A 114 11.72 3.08 -19.60
C ARG A 114 10.64 4.16 -19.48
N ASP A 115 9.37 3.75 -19.41
CA ASP A 115 8.21 4.63 -19.38
C ASP A 115 7.01 3.99 -18.66
N GLU A 116 5.93 4.76 -18.47
CA GLU A 116 4.72 4.29 -17.79
C GLU A 116 4.02 3.16 -18.53
N LYS A 117 4.17 3.08 -19.86
CA LYS A 117 3.62 1.96 -20.63
C LYS A 117 4.34 0.67 -20.24
N GLY A 118 5.68 0.70 -20.17
CA GLY A 118 6.47 -0.42 -19.68
C GLY A 118 6.11 -0.84 -18.26
N VAL A 119 5.83 0.13 -17.37
CA VAL A 119 5.34 -0.18 -16.01
C VAL A 119 4.02 -0.93 -16.07
N LEU A 120 3.04 -0.46 -16.84
CA LEU A 120 1.73 -1.11 -16.96
C LEU A 120 1.84 -2.51 -17.60
N ASP A 121 2.68 -2.68 -18.61
CA ASP A 121 2.92 -3.97 -19.25
C ASP A 121 3.55 -4.97 -18.27
N CYS A 122 4.59 -4.55 -17.51
CA CYS A 122 5.22 -5.40 -16.49
C CYS A 122 4.29 -5.69 -15.31
N PHE A 123 3.47 -4.71 -14.91
CA PHE A 123 2.48 -4.87 -13.85
C PHE A 123 1.44 -5.93 -14.25
N GLU A 124 0.88 -5.83 -15.45
CA GLU A 124 -0.09 -6.82 -15.93
C GLU A 124 0.51 -8.22 -16.06
N GLU A 125 1.73 -8.34 -16.57
CA GLU A 125 2.40 -9.64 -16.68
C GLU A 125 2.73 -10.23 -15.31
N GLY A 126 3.20 -9.41 -14.38
CA GLY A 126 3.41 -9.81 -12.98
C GLY A 126 2.12 -10.32 -12.34
N LEU A 127 0.99 -9.64 -12.59
CA LEU A 127 -0.32 -10.07 -12.07
C LEU A 127 -0.78 -11.41 -12.66
N ARG A 128 -0.37 -11.77 -13.88
CA ARG A 128 -0.66 -13.09 -14.46
C ARG A 128 0.22 -14.21 -13.91
N CYS A 129 1.33 -13.87 -13.25
CA CYS A 129 2.27 -14.84 -12.70
C CYS A 129 1.83 -15.30 -11.29
N ASN A 130 1.53 -16.59 -11.13
CA ASN A 130 1.13 -17.16 -9.83
C ASN A 130 2.28 -17.23 -8.77
N GLY A 131 3.44 -16.63 -9.05
CA GLY A 131 4.61 -16.63 -8.17
C GLY A 131 4.68 -15.45 -7.18
N PHE A 132 3.86 -14.41 -7.38
CA PHE A 132 3.87 -13.22 -6.54
C PHE A 132 2.72 -13.21 -5.54
N GLY A 133 2.96 -12.63 -4.36
CA GLY A 133 1.90 -12.26 -3.43
C GLY A 133 1.27 -10.92 -3.82
N ALA A 134 2.10 -9.97 -4.25
CA ALA A 134 1.66 -8.66 -4.70
C ALA A 134 2.51 -8.13 -5.85
N VAL A 135 1.90 -7.32 -6.70
CA VAL A 135 2.57 -6.57 -7.77
C VAL A 135 2.20 -5.11 -7.66
N MET A 136 3.20 -4.24 -7.75
CA MET A 136 3.05 -2.81 -7.63
C MET A 136 3.54 -2.11 -8.90
N GLY A 137 2.85 -1.03 -9.28
CA GLY A 137 3.28 -0.17 -10.39
C GLY A 137 3.15 1.30 -10.05
N GLU A 138 4.23 2.06 -10.24
CA GLU A 138 4.23 3.52 -10.10
C GLU A 138 3.91 4.20 -11.44
N VAL A 139 2.75 4.88 -11.51
CA VAL A 139 2.28 5.56 -12.73
C VAL A 139 1.56 6.86 -12.40
N ALA A 140 1.71 7.92 -13.21
CA ALA A 140 0.88 9.11 -13.06
C ALA A 140 -0.53 8.86 -13.60
N LYS A 141 -0.63 8.23 -14.77
CA LYS A 141 -1.90 7.98 -15.47
C LYS A 141 -2.28 6.50 -15.42
N LEU A 142 -3.50 6.23 -14.99
CA LEU A 142 -4.08 4.89 -15.04
C LEU A 142 -5.45 4.94 -15.74
N PRO A 143 -5.47 4.83 -17.08
CA PRO A 143 -6.72 4.81 -17.84
C PRO A 143 -7.64 3.65 -17.46
N MET A 144 -8.96 3.82 -17.69
CA MET A 144 -9.98 2.81 -17.36
C MET A 144 -9.73 1.45 -18.04
N ASN A 145 -9.30 1.43 -19.31
CA ASN A 145 -9.01 0.18 -20.02
C ASN A 145 -7.81 -0.57 -19.40
N ALA A 146 -6.74 0.15 -19.03
CA ALA A 146 -5.59 -0.43 -18.36
C ALA A 146 -5.97 -0.95 -16.97
N SER A 147 -6.66 -0.15 -16.14
CA SER A 147 -7.09 -0.61 -14.82
C SER A 147 -8.03 -1.81 -14.86
N ARG A 148 -8.94 -1.91 -15.86
CA ARG A 148 -9.78 -3.12 -16.05
C ARG A 148 -8.97 -4.36 -16.37
N ARG A 149 -7.95 -4.26 -17.23
CA ARG A 149 -7.04 -5.37 -17.54
C ARG A 149 -6.27 -5.83 -16.30
N LEU A 150 -5.74 -4.89 -15.52
CA LEU A 150 -5.06 -5.19 -14.26
C LEU A 150 -6.00 -5.83 -13.23
N GLN A 151 -7.21 -5.28 -13.05
CA GLN A 151 -8.21 -5.84 -12.15
C GLN A 151 -8.56 -7.29 -12.53
N LEU A 152 -8.81 -7.55 -13.83
CA LEU A 152 -9.12 -8.90 -14.31
C LEU A 152 -7.93 -9.86 -14.13
N ALA A 153 -6.71 -9.41 -14.39
CA ALA A 153 -5.51 -10.21 -14.17
C ALA A 153 -5.36 -10.59 -12.69
N ALA A 154 -5.53 -9.62 -11.78
CA ALA A 154 -5.49 -9.84 -10.33
C ALA A 154 -6.60 -10.81 -9.86
N GLU A 155 -7.84 -10.63 -10.33
CA GLU A 155 -8.96 -11.52 -9.99
C GLU A 155 -8.74 -12.95 -10.51
N THR A 156 -8.13 -13.09 -11.68
CA THR A 156 -7.90 -14.40 -12.31
C THR A 156 -6.79 -15.18 -11.61
N SER A 157 -5.71 -14.51 -11.22
CA SER A 157 -4.53 -15.16 -10.60
C SER A 157 -4.59 -15.23 -9.07
N GLY A 158 -5.41 -14.38 -8.43
CA GLY A 158 -5.39 -14.16 -6.98
C GLY A 158 -4.22 -13.31 -6.50
N VAL A 159 -3.40 -12.73 -7.39
CA VAL A 159 -2.29 -11.83 -7.04
C VAL A 159 -2.83 -10.44 -6.75
N THR A 160 -2.46 -9.83 -5.63
CA THR A 160 -2.93 -8.48 -5.28
C THR A 160 -2.17 -7.41 -6.06
N GLY A 161 -2.88 -6.52 -6.74
CA GLY A 161 -2.31 -5.39 -7.47
C GLY A 161 -2.38 -4.09 -6.69
N ILE A 162 -1.30 -3.33 -6.64
CA ILE A 162 -1.26 -1.99 -6.04
C ILE A 162 -0.71 -0.97 -7.04
N ALA A 163 -1.57 -0.11 -7.57
CA ALA A 163 -1.16 1.03 -8.39
C ALA A 163 -0.85 2.24 -7.50
N ILE A 164 0.41 2.67 -7.48
CA ILE A 164 0.86 3.86 -6.76
C ILE A 164 0.82 5.03 -7.75
N ARG A 165 -0.11 5.96 -7.53
CA ARG A 165 -0.33 7.13 -8.36
C ARG A 165 0.63 8.24 -7.96
N ARG A 166 1.59 8.53 -8.83
CA ARG A 166 2.67 9.48 -8.57
C ARG A 166 2.77 10.50 -9.70
N PHE A 167 2.57 11.77 -9.37
CA PHE A 167 2.39 12.84 -10.35
C PHE A 167 3.66 13.65 -10.53
N ARG A 168 4.00 14.03 -11.77
CA ARG A 168 5.19 14.87 -12.00
C ARG A 168 4.97 16.31 -11.53
N ARG A 169 3.74 16.79 -11.64
CA ARG A 169 3.35 18.15 -11.25
C ARG A 169 2.17 18.04 -10.28
N PRO A 170 2.11 18.88 -9.23
CA PRO A 170 0.97 18.91 -8.32
C PRO A 170 -0.38 19.09 -9.04
N ALA A 171 -0.42 19.88 -10.12
CA ALA A 171 -1.63 20.09 -10.92
C ALA A 171 -2.18 18.80 -11.56
N ASP A 172 -1.32 17.82 -11.84
CA ASP A 172 -1.74 16.55 -12.43
C ASP A 172 -2.42 15.63 -11.40
N ALA A 173 -2.38 15.96 -10.09
CA ALA A 173 -3.02 15.16 -9.05
C ALA A 173 -4.56 15.09 -9.21
N ALA A 174 -5.16 16.02 -9.95
CA ALA A 174 -6.57 15.94 -10.35
C ALA A 174 -6.90 14.67 -11.14
N LEU A 175 -5.93 14.07 -11.83
CA LEU A 175 -6.07 12.79 -12.54
C LEU A 175 -6.34 11.61 -11.59
N PHE A 176 -6.12 11.77 -10.29
CA PHE A 176 -6.57 10.78 -9.30
C PHE A 176 -8.09 10.75 -9.15
N GLY A 177 -8.80 11.79 -9.56
CA GLY A 177 -10.27 11.81 -9.61
C GLY A 177 -10.86 10.97 -10.74
N GLU A 178 -10.09 10.67 -11.79
CA GLU A 178 -10.55 9.90 -12.94
C GLU A 178 -11.00 8.48 -12.53
N PRO A 179 -12.07 7.94 -13.12
CA PRO A 179 -12.59 6.63 -12.75
C PRO A 179 -11.66 5.51 -13.21
N THR A 180 -11.55 4.46 -12.38
CA THR A 180 -10.78 3.25 -12.64
C THR A 180 -11.56 2.01 -12.22
N ALA A 181 -11.01 0.83 -12.54
CA ALA A 181 -11.55 -0.45 -12.08
C ALA A 181 -11.10 -0.87 -10.66
N ALA A 182 -10.29 -0.06 -9.96
CA ALA A 182 -9.76 -0.42 -8.66
C ALA A 182 -10.89 -0.62 -7.62
N VAL A 183 -10.71 -1.64 -6.78
CA VAL A 183 -11.66 -2.01 -5.71
C VAL A 183 -11.61 -1.00 -4.59
N THR A 184 -10.41 -0.52 -4.23
CA THR A 184 -10.26 0.59 -3.28
C THR A 184 -9.34 1.67 -3.82
N ARG A 185 -9.59 2.92 -3.44
CA ARG A 185 -8.73 4.06 -3.77
C ARG A 185 -8.44 4.85 -2.51
N TRP A 186 -7.15 5.00 -2.18
CA TRP A 186 -6.71 5.66 -0.97
C TRP A 186 -5.85 6.89 -1.28
N ARG A 187 -6.06 7.97 -0.53
CA ARG A 187 -5.12 9.08 -0.44
C ARG A 187 -4.44 9.04 0.93
N ILE A 188 -3.11 9.13 0.94
CA ILE A 188 -2.28 9.06 2.14
C ILE A 188 -1.58 10.41 2.28
N SER A 189 -1.98 11.18 3.29
CA SER A 189 -1.41 12.48 3.61
C SER A 189 -0.56 12.39 4.88
N VAL A 190 0.62 13.00 4.90
CA VAL A 190 1.47 13.03 6.10
C VAL A 190 0.92 14.06 7.10
N ARG A 191 0.95 13.72 8.38
CA ARG A 191 0.65 14.59 9.53
C ARG A 191 1.86 14.69 10.46
N PRO A 192 1.99 15.78 11.25
CA PRO A 192 3.02 15.88 12.27
C PRO A 192 3.00 14.66 13.21
N SER A 193 4.17 14.10 13.51
CA SER A 193 4.30 12.98 14.44
C SER A 193 3.97 13.40 15.86
N SER A 194 3.55 12.45 16.70
CA SER A 194 3.46 12.63 18.15
C SER A 194 4.81 13.11 18.72
N PRO A 195 4.83 14.13 19.60
CA PRO A 195 6.03 14.48 20.35
C PRO A 195 6.50 13.30 21.20
N LEU A 196 7.80 13.08 21.25
CA LEU A 196 8.41 12.07 22.13
C LEU A 196 8.79 12.72 23.47
N PRO A 197 8.85 11.95 24.57
CA PRO A 197 9.34 12.45 25.87
C PRO A 197 10.86 12.72 25.87
N VAL A 198 11.53 12.40 24.76
CA VAL A 198 12.96 12.59 24.52
C VAL A 198 13.17 13.33 23.19
N PRO A 199 14.31 14.01 22.97
CA PRO A 199 14.63 14.60 21.68
C PRO A 199 14.57 13.56 20.56
N GLY A 200 13.75 13.80 19.54
CA GLY A 200 13.60 12.90 18.40
C GLY A 200 12.29 13.14 17.64
N VAL A 201 12.10 12.36 16.57
CA VAL A 201 10.87 12.35 15.77
C VAL A 201 10.13 11.06 16.10
N GLY A 202 8.86 11.17 16.50
CA GLY A 202 7.99 10.03 16.73
C GLY A 202 7.69 9.26 15.45
N ARG A 203 6.90 8.21 15.57
CA ARG A 203 6.37 7.50 14.39
C ARG A 203 5.57 8.48 13.53
N SER A 204 5.80 8.45 12.23
CA SER A 204 5.06 9.30 11.28
C SER A 204 3.56 9.07 11.45
N ARG A 205 2.76 10.13 11.40
CA ARG A 205 1.30 10.03 11.36
C ARG A 205 0.79 10.23 9.94
N TRP A 206 -0.25 9.50 9.59
CA TRP A 206 -0.92 9.59 8.31
C TRP A 206 -2.40 9.88 8.50
N PHE A 207 -2.92 10.71 7.61
CA PHE A 207 -4.34 10.86 7.36
C PHE A 207 -4.68 10.07 6.10
N LEU A 208 -5.48 9.02 6.26
CA LEU A 208 -5.91 8.11 5.21
C LEU A 208 -7.32 8.49 4.77
N GLU A 209 -7.49 8.78 3.49
CA GLU A 209 -8.80 9.02 2.90
C GLU A 209 -9.13 7.85 1.97
N LEU A 210 -10.11 7.04 2.34
CA LEU A 210 -10.71 6.02 1.48
C LEU A 210 -11.71 6.71 0.55
N LEU A 211 -11.26 7.07 -0.65
CA LEU A 211 -12.06 7.83 -1.62
C LEU A 211 -13.09 6.97 -2.34
N ARG A 212 -12.82 5.66 -2.44
CA ARG A 212 -13.70 4.68 -3.08
C ARG A 212 -13.46 3.32 -2.44
N CYS A 213 -14.54 2.62 -2.13
CA CYS A 213 -14.54 1.22 -1.75
C CYS A 213 -15.67 0.50 -2.50
N ARG A 214 -15.35 -0.55 -3.26
CA ARG A 214 -16.39 -1.35 -3.92
C ARG A 214 -17.18 -2.11 -2.86
N GLY A 215 -18.45 -1.74 -2.68
CA GLY A 215 -19.32 -2.35 -1.67
C GLY A 215 -19.20 -1.76 -0.28
N GLY A 216 -18.50 -0.64 -0.12
CA GLY A 216 -18.42 0.14 1.12
C GLY A 216 -18.51 1.64 0.85
N GLU A 217 -18.51 2.43 1.92
CA GLU A 217 -18.58 3.90 1.82
C GLU A 217 -17.18 4.52 1.85
N SER A 218 -17.07 5.80 1.48
CA SER A 218 -15.86 6.57 1.70
C SER A 218 -15.67 6.89 3.18
N ALA A 219 -14.43 7.00 3.65
CA ALA A 219 -14.12 7.30 5.04
C ALA A 219 -12.72 7.93 5.19
N GLU A 220 -12.49 8.49 6.36
CA GLU A 220 -11.24 9.15 6.73
C GLU A 220 -10.73 8.57 8.06
N PHE A 221 -9.42 8.38 8.16
CA PHE A 221 -8.78 7.80 9.35
C PHE A 221 -7.48 8.52 9.65
N GLU A 222 -7.18 8.74 10.93
CA GLU A 222 -5.86 9.15 11.35
C GLU A 222 -5.16 8.00 12.07
N VAL A 223 -3.96 7.66 11.59
CA VAL A 223 -3.18 6.50 12.04
C VAL A 223 -1.71 6.86 12.20
N GLU A 224 -0.97 6.07 12.96
CA GLU A 224 0.47 6.01 12.84
C GLU A 224 0.88 5.10 11.67
N ALA A 225 1.92 5.52 10.95
CA ALA A 225 2.51 4.87 9.78
C ALA A 225 2.93 3.42 10.04
N CYS A 226 3.20 2.60 9.04
CA CYS A 226 3.57 1.19 9.25
C CYS A 226 4.79 1.00 10.19
N ASP A 227 4.73 -0.03 11.05
CA ASP A 227 5.88 -0.52 11.82
C ASP A 227 6.71 -1.53 11.01
N ALA A 228 7.76 -2.10 11.61
CA ALA A 228 8.61 -3.11 10.99
C ALA A 228 7.90 -4.46 10.71
N LYS A 229 6.61 -4.58 11.02
CA LYS A 229 5.74 -5.72 10.67
C LYS A 229 4.66 -5.32 9.65
N GLY A 230 4.72 -4.10 9.10
CA GLY A 230 3.74 -3.57 8.15
C GLY A 230 2.39 -3.22 8.77
N ARG A 231 2.32 -3.07 10.09
CA ARG A 231 1.06 -2.79 10.80
C ARG A 231 0.91 -1.30 11.05
N LEU A 232 -0.29 -0.78 10.83
CA LEU A 232 -0.68 0.55 11.29
C LEU A 232 -0.92 0.52 12.81
N ALA A 233 -0.95 1.67 13.45
CA ALA A 233 -1.42 1.80 14.83
C ALA A 233 -2.36 3.01 14.98
N VAL A 234 -3.20 2.97 16.01
CA VAL A 234 -3.98 4.14 16.43
C VAL A 234 -3.04 5.07 17.23
N PRO A 235 -3.01 6.39 16.94
CA PRO A 235 -2.19 7.33 17.70
C PRO A 235 -2.57 7.32 19.17
N ALA A 236 -1.56 7.41 20.05
CA ALA A 236 -1.75 7.24 21.50
C ALA A 236 -2.73 8.24 22.13
N ASP A 237 -2.84 9.44 21.56
CA ASP A 237 -3.79 10.50 21.96
C ASP A 237 -5.24 10.23 21.51
N MET A 238 -5.45 9.27 20.59
CA MET A 238 -6.77 8.80 20.17
C MET A 238 -7.12 7.41 20.72
N ALA A 239 -6.22 6.74 21.45
CA ALA A 239 -6.49 5.43 22.05
C ALA A 239 -7.62 5.48 23.10
N ASP A 240 -7.82 6.64 23.73
CA ASP A 240 -8.84 6.88 24.78
C ASP A 240 -10.05 7.70 24.27
N GLY A 241 -10.09 8.07 22.99
CA GLY A 241 -11.10 8.95 22.40
C GLY A 241 -11.83 8.32 21.22
N SER A 242 -13.16 8.41 21.19
CA SER A 242 -13.95 8.04 20.02
C SER A 242 -13.57 8.89 18.80
N PHE A 243 -13.40 8.24 17.64
CA PHE A 243 -13.19 8.90 16.36
C PHE A 243 -14.21 10.04 16.18
N PRO A 244 -13.78 11.30 16.01
CA PRO A 244 -14.70 12.30 15.53
C PRO A 244 -15.08 11.90 14.11
N ALA A 245 -16.34 11.48 13.91
CA ALA A 245 -16.91 11.37 12.59
C ALA A 245 -16.83 12.76 11.94
N SER A 246 -15.81 13.01 11.12
CA SER A 246 -15.77 14.19 10.28
C SER A 246 -16.86 14.02 9.23
N VAL A 247 -17.97 14.71 9.45
CA VAL A 247 -19.01 14.95 8.45
C VAL A 247 -18.32 15.52 7.21
N GLY A 248 -18.43 14.79 6.11
CA GLY A 248 -17.82 15.15 4.82
C GLY A 248 -18.12 16.60 4.49
N THR A 249 -17.07 17.42 4.47
CA THR A 249 -17.16 18.75 3.89
C THR A 249 -16.88 18.57 2.40
N GLU A 250 -17.93 18.64 1.59
CA GLU A 250 -17.81 18.89 0.15
C GLU A 250 -16.85 20.07 -0.05
N ARG A 251 -15.63 19.79 -0.51
CA ARG A 251 -14.81 20.81 -1.14
C ARG A 251 -15.05 20.72 -2.64
N ALA A 252 -15.93 21.64 -3.05
CA ALA A 252 -16.27 21.95 -4.42
C ALA A 252 -15.02 22.12 -5.30
N ALA A 253 -15.19 21.69 -6.55
CA ALA A 253 -14.28 21.96 -7.65
C ALA A 253 -13.94 23.46 -7.76
N GLY A 254 -12.66 23.73 -7.96
CA GLY A 254 -12.08 25.01 -8.36
C GLY A 254 -10.71 24.77 -8.97
#